data_AF-A0A7R9XZX3-F1
#
_entry.id   AF-A0A7R9XZX3-F1
#
_cell.length_a   1.000
_cell.length_b   1.000
_cell.length_c   1.000
_cell.angle_alpha   90.00
_cell.angle_beta   90.00
_cell.angle_gamma   90.00
#
_symmetry.space_group_name_H-M   'P 1'
#
loop_
_entity.id
_entity.type
_entity.pdbx_description
1 polymer ?
#
loop_
_entity_poly.entity_id
_entity_poly.type
_entity_poly.pdbx_seq_one_letter_code
_entity_poly.pdbx_strand_id
1 'polypeptide(L)'
;PKVLSFEPRYRALMKLVLANDRTFGMIGPPRGGESGDDEARMPCARHGCVCEITEVSALPDGRFVIACVARSRFRVVTTALAPAGFYVASVASPHDGEDAVGEGDDEQDDAKYCAALAEESERAVSLLEEWLGEVGRGNVGYLKQHYGGSTRALLDAAGPRPPPPVRGRVDRREAHERAEKLSWHLCQVLNPLPVLGAAEEIRPECMASDGPLARLRVISACLEECIPAVRQVAERKIAWQRMLANMMGRATRLQRMLG
;
A
#
# COMPACT_ATOMS: atom_id res chain seq x y z
N PRO A 1 0.99 -13.63 -0.54
CA PRO A 1 0.30 -13.70 0.78
C PRO A 1 -0.62 -14.93 0.85
N LYS A 2 -0.74 -15.57 2.02
CA LYS A 2 -1.68 -16.67 2.24
C LYS A 2 -2.91 -16.17 3.02
N VAL A 3 -4.12 -16.42 2.52
CA VAL A 3 -5.38 -16.05 3.19
C VAL A 3 -6.04 -17.31 3.73
N LEU A 4 -6.52 -17.27 4.98
CA LEU A 4 -7.24 -18.36 5.61
C LEU A 4 -8.72 -18.00 5.73
N SER A 5 -9.58 -18.81 5.10
CA SER A 5 -11.03 -18.62 5.11
C SER A 5 -11.69 -19.46 6.21
N PHE A 6 -12.25 -18.81 7.23
CA PHE A 6 -12.84 -19.47 8.40
C PHE A 6 -14.39 -19.50 8.36
N GLU A 7 -15.03 -18.43 7.91
CA GLU A 7 -16.49 -18.31 7.97
C GLU A 7 -17.20 -19.17 6.90
N PRO A 8 -18.39 -19.74 7.20
CA PRO A 8 -19.15 -20.55 6.25
C PRO A 8 -19.40 -19.86 4.90
N ARG A 9 -19.69 -18.55 4.90
CA ARG A 9 -19.89 -17.75 3.69
C ARG A 9 -18.67 -17.72 2.77
N TYR A 10 -17.46 -17.63 3.34
CA TYR A 10 -16.23 -17.62 2.56
C TYR A 10 -15.86 -19.02 2.07
N ARG A 11 -16.21 -20.08 2.83
CA ARG A 11 -16.09 -21.46 2.34
C ARG A 11 -17.02 -21.71 1.14
N ALA A 12 -18.23 -21.17 1.15
CA ALA A 12 -19.15 -21.23 0.01
C ALA A 12 -18.60 -20.44 -1.19
N LEU A 13 -18.09 -19.22 -0.97
CA LEU A 13 -17.41 -18.43 -1.99
C LEU A 13 -16.23 -19.19 -2.61
N MET A 14 -15.36 -19.79 -1.79
CA MET A 14 -14.20 -20.54 -2.29
C MET A 14 -14.60 -21.73 -3.15
N LYS A 15 -15.63 -22.48 -2.78
CA LYS A 15 -16.16 -23.57 -3.63
C LYS A 15 -16.64 -23.05 -4.98
N LEU A 16 -17.34 -21.92 -5.01
CA LEU A 16 -17.79 -21.28 -6.25
C LEU A 16 -16.60 -20.82 -7.10
N VAL A 17 -15.64 -20.11 -6.51
CA VAL A 17 -14.46 -19.57 -7.21
C VAL A 17 -13.60 -20.69 -7.80
N LEU A 18 -13.36 -21.77 -7.03
CA LEU A 18 -12.55 -22.90 -7.48
C LEU A 18 -13.23 -23.75 -8.57
N ALA A 19 -14.56 -23.72 -8.65
CA ALA A 19 -15.33 -24.38 -9.70
C ALA A 19 -15.41 -23.56 -11.00
N ASN A 20 -14.94 -22.30 -10.98
CA ASN A 20 -14.93 -21.40 -12.13
C ASN A 20 -13.47 -21.06 -12.51
N ASP A 21 -13.19 -19.79 -12.81
CA ASP A 21 -11.91 -19.30 -13.32
C ASP A 21 -10.88 -18.97 -12.21
N ARG A 22 -11.18 -19.31 -10.96
CA ARG A 22 -10.35 -19.05 -9.78
C ARG A 22 -10.16 -17.55 -9.48
N THR A 23 -11.03 -16.69 -9.98
CA THR A 23 -10.99 -15.25 -9.68
C THR A 23 -12.05 -14.83 -8.67
N PHE A 24 -11.74 -13.80 -7.88
CA PHE A 24 -12.68 -13.17 -6.94
C PHE A 24 -12.31 -11.71 -6.68
N GLY A 25 -13.29 -10.90 -6.27
CA GLY A 25 -13.05 -9.52 -5.86
C GLY A 25 -12.51 -9.44 -4.43
N MET A 26 -11.42 -8.70 -4.24
CA MET A 26 -10.89 -8.35 -2.92
C MET A 26 -11.02 -6.85 -2.71
N ILE A 27 -11.67 -6.47 -1.61
CA ILE A 27 -11.97 -5.07 -1.29
C ILE A 27 -11.78 -4.79 0.20
N GLY A 28 -11.32 -3.57 0.50
CA GLY A 28 -11.15 -3.11 1.87
C GLY A 28 -12.47 -2.84 2.58
N PRO A 29 -12.45 -2.74 3.92
CA PRO A 29 -13.60 -2.30 4.71
C PRO A 29 -14.00 -0.85 4.34
N PRO A 30 -15.22 -0.40 4.69
CA PRO A 30 -15.63 0.98 4.50
C PRO A 30 -14.77 1.94 5.35
N ARG A 31 -14.51 3.17 4.86
CA ARG A 31 -13.73 4.18 5.59
C ARG A 31 -14.62 5.01 6.52
N GLY A 32 -14.09 5.38 7.68
CA GLY A 32 -14.74 6.35 8.57
C GLY A 32 -14.70 7.75 7.96
N GLY A 33 -15.85 8.45 7.91
CA GLY A 33 -15.99 9.73 7.20
C GLY A 33 -16.91 9.64 5.97
N GLU A 34 -17.09 8.43 5.41
CA GLU A 34 -18.24 8.08 4.56
C GLU A 34 -19.50 7.81 5.42
N SER A 35 -19.49 8.31 6.66
CA SER A 35 -20.51 8.19 7.69
C SER A 35 -21.55 9.30 7.59
N GLY A 36 -22.11 9.50 6.40
CA GLY A 36 -23.39 10.22 6.24
C GLY A 36 -24.56 9.33 6.65
N ASP A 37 -25.64 9.94 7.12
CA ASP A 37 -26.81 9.27 7.70
C ASP A 37 -27.82 8.69 6.68
N ASP A 38 -27.41 8.39 5.44
CA ASP A 38 -28.32 7.93 4.39
C ASP A 38 -28.12 6.46 3.97
N GLU A 39 -29.21 5.85 3.47
CA GLU A 39 -29.35 4.50 2.90
C GLU A 39 -28.36 4.16 1.76
N ALA A 40 -27.51 5.11 1.34
CA ALA A 40 -26.46 4.95 0.33
C ALA A 40 -25.09 4.45 0.88
N ARG A 41 -25.08 3.79 2.04
CA ARG A 41 -23.85 3.21 2.62
C ARG A 41 -23.41 1.96 1.87
N MET A 42 -22.21 2.00 1.26
CA MET A 42 -21.58 0.78 0.75
C MET A 42 -20.97 -0.02 1.92
N PRO A 43 -21.14 -1.35 1.97
CA PRO A 43 -20.57 -2.20 3.02
C PRO A 43 -19.05 -2.41 2.89
N CYS A 44 -18.39 -1.67 2.00
CA CYS A 44 -17.00 -1.84 1.59
C CYS A 44 -16.45 -0.53 1.05
N ALA A 45 -15.14 -0.48 0.82
CA ALA A 45 -14.52 0.59 0.04
C ALA A 45 -15.10 0.67 -1.39
N ARG A 46 -14.78 1.75 -2.12
CA ARG A 46 -15.24 1.95 -3.51
C ARG A 46 -14.37 1.26 -4.55
N HIS A 47 -13.11 1.00 -4.24
CA HIS A 47 -12.13 0.41 -5.15
C HIS A 47 -11.56 -0.88 -4.57
N GLY A 48 -11.37 -1.88 -5.43
CA GLY A 48 -10.82 -3.19 -5.08
C GLY A 48 -10.01 -3.78 -6.22
N CYS A 49 -9.55 -5.02 -6.05
CA CYS A 49 -8.84 -5.76 -7.09
C CYS A 49 -9.52 -7.09 -7.38
N VAL A 50 -9.56 -7.47 -8.66
CA VAL A 50 -9.74 -8.87 -9.04
C VAL A 50 -8.47 -9.61 -8.65
N CYS A 51 -8.62 -10.67 -7.87
CA CYS A 51 -7.55 -11.56 -7.45
C CYS A 51 -7.75 -12.94 -8.06
N GLU A 52 -6.67 -13.54 -8.51
CA GLU A 52 -6.64 -14.92 -9.02
C GLU A 52 -5.93 -15.82 -8.01
N ILE A 53 -6.54 -16.97 -7.69
CA ILE A 53 -5.95 -17.98 -6.80
C ILE A 53 -4.86 -18.76 -7.55
N THR A 54 -3.61 -18.66 -7.08
CA THR A 54 -2.45 -19.36 -7.62
C THR A 54 -2.16 -20.68 -6.90
N GLU A 55 -2.47 -20.76 -5.61
CA GLU A 55 -2.33 -21.99 -4.81
C GLU A 55 -3.52 -22.17 -3.89
N VAL A 56 -3.90 -23.42 -3.63
CA VAL A 56 -4.96 -23.75 -2.68
C VAL A 56 -4.58 -24.99 -1.86
N SER A 57 -4.88 -24.95 -0.57
CA SER A 57 -4.81 -26.09 0.33
C SER A 57 -6.11 -26.18 1.12
N ALA A 58 -6.89 -27.22 0.84
CA ALA A 58 -8.07 -27.55 1.62
C ALA A 58 -7.66 -28.22 2.94
N LEU A 59 -8.27 -27.79 4.04
CA LEU A 59 -8.04 -28.36 5.36
C LEU A 59 -9.15 -29.36 5.72
N PRO A 60 -8.88 -30.35 6.60
CA PRO A 60 -9.86 -31.39 6.95
C PRO A 60 -11.18 -30.87 7.55
N ASP A 61 -11.18 -29.67 8.15
CA ASP A 61 -12.37 -29.02 8.71
C ASP A 61 -13.14 -28.15 7.69
N GLY A 62 -12.78 -28.25 6.41
CA GLY A 62 -13.41 -27.54 5.30
C GLY A 62 -12.93 -26.09 5.12
N ARG A 63 -11.91 -25.64 5.86
CA ARG A 63 -11.24 -24.37 5.61
C ARG A 63 -10.33 -24.44 4.39
N PHE A 64 -9.98 -23.28 3.85
CA PHE A 64 -9.03 -23.14 2.75
C PHE A 64 -7.91 -22.19 3.14
N VAL A 65 -6.68 -22.59 2.82
CA VAL A 65 -5.53 -21.69 2.71
C VAL A 65 -5.32 -21.43 1.23
N ILE A 66 -5.35 -20.17 0.81
CA ILE A 66 -5.11 -19.80 -0.59
C ILE A 66 -3.91 -18.88 -0.70
N ALA A 67 -3.16 -18.99 -1.79
CA ALA A 67 -2.30 -17.92 -2.28
C ALA A 67 -2.96 -17.30 -3.51
N CYS A 68 -2.92 -15.97 -3.63
CA CYS A 68 -3.51 -15.26 -4.75
C CYS A 68 -2.65 -14.07 -5.17
N VAL A 69 -2.85 -13.64 -6.41
CA VAL A 69 -2.22 -12.44 -7.00
C VAL A 69 -3.31 -11.49 -7.48
N ALA A 70 -3.11 -10.18 -7.28
CA ALA A 70 -3.98 -9.17 -7.87
C ALA A 70 -3.73 -9.10 -9.39
N ARG A 71 -4.79 -8.99 -10.18
CA ARG A 71 -4.75 -8.97 -11.65
C ARG A 71 -5.16 -7.64 -12.23
N SER A 72 -6.29 -7.11 -11.79
CA SER A 72 -6.81 -5.83 -12.24
C SER A 72 -7.51 -5.12 -11.09
N ARG A 73 -7.56 -3.80 -11.15
CA ARG A 73 -8.38 -3.00 -10.24
C ARG A 73 -9.83 -2.99 -10.71
N PHE A 74 -10.75 -2.56 -9.84
CA PHE A 74 -12.13 -2.26 -10.18
C PHE A 74 -12.70 -1.17 -9.28
N ARG A 75 -13.72 -0.48 -9.78
CA ARG A 75 -14.60 0.41 -9.00
C ARG A 75 -15.96 -0.26 -8.83
N VAL A 76 -16.45 -0.30 -7.60
CA VAL A 76 -17.79 -0.85 -7.29
C VAL A 76 -18.86 0.07 -7.86
N VAL A 77 -19.82 -0.51 -8.58
CA VAL A 77 -21.01 0.17 -9.11
C VAL A 77 -22.20 -0.10 -8.19
N THR A 78 -22.48 -1.38 -7.94
CA THR A 78 -23.53 -1.83 -7.01
C THR A 78 -23.07 -3.04 -6.22
N THR A 79 -23.68 -3.27 -5.07
CA THR A 79 -23.44 -4.46 -4.24
C THR A 79 -24.75 -5.17 -3.93
N ALA A 80 -24.68 -6.47 -3.72
CA ALA A 80 -25.78 -7.29 -3.22
C ALA A 80 -25.26 -8.40 -2.32
N LEU A 81 -26.10 -8.88 -1.41
CA LEU A 81 -25.79 -10.02 -0.55
C LEU A 81 -26.27 -11.30 -1.23
N ALA A 82 -25.36 -12.22 -1.53
CA ALA A 82 -25.74 -13.53 -2.05
C ALA A 82 -26.46 -14.36 -0.97
N PRO A 83 -27.33 -15.32 -1.35
CA PRO A 83 -28.00 -16.19 -0.37
C PRO A 83 -27.06 -16.94 0.58
N ALA A 84 -25.83 -17.23 0.12
CA ALA A 84 -24.78 -17.85 0.93
C ALA A 84 -24.04 -16.87 1.89
N GLY A 85 -24.45 -15.60 1.94
CA GLY A 85 -23.98 -14.60 2.91
C GLY A 85 -22.70 -13.86 2.54
N PHE A 86 -22.13 -14.07 1.34
CA PHE A 86 -21.02 -13.27 0.82
C PHE A 86 -21.54 -12.16 -0.11
N TYR A 87 -20.78 -11.07 -0.22
CA TYR A 87 -21.12 -9.98 -1.13
C TYR A 87 -20.76 -10.32 -2.57
N VAL A 88 -21.64 -9.92 -3.49
CA VAL A 88 -21.38 -9.83 -4.92
C VAL A 88 -21.50 -8.37 -5.34
N ALA A 89 -20.76 -7.97 -6.37
CA ALA A 89 -20.76 -6.60 -6.85
C ALA A 89 -20.79 -6.56 -8.36
N SER A 90 -21.55 -5.60 -8.91
CA SER A 90 -21.30 -5.11 -10.26
C SER A 90 -20.16 -4.12 -10.17
N VAL A 91 -19.18 -4.28 -11.05
CA VAL A 91 -17.96 -3.48 -11.03
C VAL A 91 -17.68 -2.90 -12.40
N ALA A 92 -17.14 -1.70 -12.42
CA ALA A 92 -16.53 -1.11 -13.60
C ALA A 92 -15.03 -1.35 -13.51
N SER A 93 -14.37 -1.56 -14.65
CA SER A 93 -12.93 -1.30 -14.69
C SER A 93 -12.75 0.14 -14.22
N PRO A 94 -11.83 0.43 -13.29
CA PRO A 94 -11.45 1.81 -13.11
C PRO A 94 -10.96 2.23 -14.50
N HIS A 95 -11.34 3.43 -14.92
CA HIS A 95 -10.63 4.04 -16.02
C HIS A 95 -9.19 4.23 -15.52
N ASP A 96 -8.34 3.21 -15.70
CA ASP A 96 -6.94 3.47 -16.01
C ASP A 96 -7.06 4.31 -17.28
N GLY A 97 -7.17 5.64 -17.15
CA GLY A 97 -7.95 6.50 -18.04
C GLY A 97 -7.44 6.57 -19.48
N GLU A 98 -7.53 7.74 -20.09
CA GLU A 98 -6.90 8.02 -21.39
C GLU A 98 -5.36 7.73 -21.42
N ASP A 99 -4.80 7.28 -20.29
CA ASP A 99 -3.47 6.71 -20.05
C ASP A 99 -3.36 5.18 -20.23
N ALA A 100 -4.31 4.50 -20.89
CA ALA A 100 -4.10 3.14 -21.41
C ALA A 100 -3.03 3.14 -22.53
N VAL A 101 -1.81 3.55 -22.20
CA VAL A 101 -0.70 3.86 -23.11
C VAL A 101 -1.21 4.51 -24.41
N GLY A 102 -2.05 5.54 -24.28
CA GLY A 102 -2.33 6.43 -25.41
C GLY A 102 -1.04 7.20 -25.71
N GLU A 103 -0.65 7.27 -26.98
CA GLU A 103 0.36 8.23 -27.43
C GLU A 103 -0.20 9.63 -27.12
N GLY A 104 0.62 10.52 -26.55
CA GLY A 104 0.24 11.92 -26.41
C GLY A 104 -0.09 12.53 -27.77
N ASP A 105 -0.79 13.66 -27.76
CA ASP A 105 -1.17 14.36 -29.00
C ASP A 105 0.05 14.69 -29.88
N ASP A 106 1.24 14.83 -29.26
CA ASP A 106 2.54 14.91 -29.91
C ASP A 106 3.72 14.43 -29.02
N GLU A 107 4.94 14.38 -29.59
CA GLU A 107 6.20 14.03 -28.89
C GLU A 107 6.49 14.94 -27.68
N GLN A 108 6.01 16.19 -27.72
CA GLN A 108 6.24 17.16 -26.65
C GLN A 108 5.37 16.85 -25.42
N ASP A 109 4.16 16.35 -25.62
CA ASP A 109 3.29 15.91 -24.53
C ASP A 109 3.77 14.60 -23.90
N ASP A 110 4.30 13.67 -24.69
CA ASP A 110 4.98 12.49 -24.17
C ASP A 110 6.23 12.84 -23.36
N ALA A 111 7.03 13.80 -23.84
CA ALA A 111 8.17 14.29 -23.11
C ALA A 111 7.77 14.90 -21.76
N LYS A 112 6.70 15.71 -21.72
CA LYS A 112 6.19 16.30 -20.46
C LYS A 112 5.72 15.24 -19.49
N TYR A 113 4.96 14.25 -19.97
CA TYR A 113 4.48 13.15 -19.14
C TYR A 113 5.63 12.32 -18.56
N CYS A 114 6.61 11.95 -19.40
CA CYS A 114 7.80 11.21 -18.95
C CYS A 114 8.63 12.02 -17.95
N ALA A 115 8.78 13.33 -18.15
CA ALA A 115 9.47 14.22 -17.21
C ALA A 115 8.75 14.23 -15.85
N ALA A 116 7.43 14.40 -15.85
CA ALA A 116 6.63 14.40 -14.62
C ALA A 116 6.72 13.06 -13.88
N LEU A 117 6.70 11.93 -14.60
CA LEU A 117 6.90 10.60 -14.02
C LEU A 117 8.29 10.46 -13.39
N ALA A 118 9.34 10.88 -14.09
CA ALA A 118 10.70 10.82 -13.57
C ALA A 118 10.86 11.69 -12.31
N GLU A 119 10.41 12.94 -12.36
CA GLU A 119 10.49 13.88 -11.23
C GLU A 119 9.72 13.38 -10.01
N GLU A 120 8.46 12.98 -10.18
CA GLU A 120 7.64 12.52 -9.06
C GLU A 120 8.10 11.17 -8.52
N SER A 121 8.67 10.29 -9.37
CA SER A 121 9.30 9.04 -8.92
C SER A 121 10.52 9.29 -8.04
N GLU A 122 11.38 10.23 -8.44
CA GLU A 122 12.54 10.65 -7.64
C GLU A 122 12.08 11.23 -6.29
N ARG A 123 11.11 12.14 -6.31
CA ARG A 123 10.55 12.75 -5.09
C ARG A 123 9.97 11.71 -4.14
N ALA A 124 9.12 10.81 -4.63
CA ALA A 124 8.49 9.77 -3.80
C ALA A 124 9.53 8.85 -3.15
N VAL A 125 10.60 8.49 -3.89
CA VAL A 125 11.70 7.67 -3.36
C VAL A 125 12.50 8.42 -2.30
N SER A 126 12.85 9.69 -2.53
CA SER A 126 13.57 10.51 -1.54
C SER A 126 12.77 10.68 -0.25
N LEU A 127 11.45 10.89 -0.36
CA LEU A 127 10.56 10.97 0.80
C LEU A 127 10.46 9.63 1.55
N LEU A 128 10.43 8.50 0.82
CA LEU A 128 10.47 7.18 1.44
C LEU A 128 11.78 6.97 2.21
N GLU A 129 12.93 7.37 1.65
CA GLU A 129 14.22 7.29 2.32
C GLU A 129 14.26 8.11 3.61
N GLU A 130 13.76 9.34 3.58
CA GLU A 130 13.63 10.18 4.77
C GLU A 130 12.74 9.52 5.83
N TRP A 131 11.55 9.06 5.42
CA TRP A 131 10.61 8.38 6.31
C TRP A 131 11.21 7.12 6.94
N LEU A 132 11.88 6.27 6.15
CA LEU A 132 12.58 5.07 6.65
C LEU A 132 13.66 5.44 7.67
N GLY A 133 14.37 6.56 7.45
CA GLY A 133 15.35 7.10 8.39
C GLY A 133 14.74 7.57 9.72
N GLU A 134 13.56 8.20 9.70
CA GLU A 134 12.83 8.60 10.91
C GLU A 134 12.27 7.40 11.68
N VAL A 135 11.67 6.44 10.96
CA VAL A 135 11.16 5.19 11.56
C VAL A 135 12.29 4.40 12.23
N GLY A 136 13.45 4.29 11.56
CA GLY A 136 14.62 3.61 12.10
C GLY A 136 15.16 4.25 13.38
N ARG A 137 15.15 5.59 13.47
CA ARG A 137 15.58 6.33 14.67
C ARG A 137 14.73 6.03 15.90
N GLY A 138 13.40 6.01 15.74
CA GLY A 138 12.46 5.73 16.83
C GLY A 138 12.30 4.24 17.13
N ASN A 139 12.62 3.35 16.19
CA ASN A 139 12.40 1.92 16.34
C ASN A 139 13.42 1.09 15.54
N VAL A 140 14.62 0.94 16.09
CA VAL A 140 15.77 0.20 15.51
C VAL A 140 15.40 -1.24 15.05
N GLY A 141 14.35 -1.84 15.61
CA GLY A 141 13.87 -3.17 15.23
C GLY A 141 12.83 -3.22 14.11
N TYR A 142 12.13 -2.12 13.81
CA TYR A 142 10.96 -2.12 12.91
C TYR A 142 11.31 -2.61 11.50
N LEU A 143 12.34 -2.01 10.88
CA LEU A 143 12.78 -2.40 9.55
C LEU A 143 13.26 -3.85 9.49
N LYS A 144 13.92 -4.31 10.56
CA LYS A 144 14.36 -5.70 10.66
C LYS A 144 13.19 -6.67 10.80
N GLN A 145 12.20 -6.33 11.61
CA GLN A 145 11.03 -7.18 11.89
C GLN A 145 10.08 -7.31 10.70
N HIS A 146 9.87 -6.22 9.96
CA HIS A 146 8.86 -6.18 8.90
C HIS A 146 9.44 -6.31 7.49
N TYR A 147 10.72 -5.96 7.31
CA TYR A 147 11.33 -5.84 5.98
C TYR A 147 12.74 -6.47 5.89
N GLY A 148 13.12 -7.31 6.85
CA GLY A 148 14.42 -7.98 6.84
C GLY A 148 15.64 -7.07 7.09
N GLY A 149 15.42 -5.77 7.36
CA GLY A 149 16.43 -4.85 7.90
C GLY A 149 17.25 -4.09 6.87
N SER A 150 16.97 -4.23 5.57
CA SER A 150 17.68 -3.50 4.51
C SER A 150 16.76 -2.56 3.76
N THR A 151 16.83 -1.27 4.08
CA THR A 151 16.18 -0.18 3.31
C THR A 151 16.57 -0.24 1.84
N ARG A 152 17.84 -0.55 1.56
CA ARG A 152 18.34 -0.68 0.19
C ARG A 152 17.66 -1.81 -0.56
N ALA A 153 17.50 -2.98 0.05
CA ALA A 153 16.81 -4.10 -0.58
C ALA A 153 15.34 -3.80 -0.89
N LEU A 154 14.68 -2.99 -0.04
CA LEU A 154 13.33 -2.51 -0.31
C LEU A 154 13.29 -1.61 -1.55
N LEU A 155 14.21 -0.65 -1.67
CA LEU A 155 14.25 0.25 -2.80
C LEU A 155 14.64 -0.48 -4.10
N ASP A 156 15.62 -1.37 -4.02
CA ASP A 156 16.09 -2.17 -5.16
C ASP A 156 14.99 -3.11 -5.70
N ALA A 157 14.10 -3.59 -4.85
CA ALA A 157 12.98 -4.45 -5.24
C ALA A 157 11.92 -3.74 -6.11
N ALA A 158 11.86 -2.39 -6.07
CA ALA A 158 10.97 -1.62 -6.93
C ALA A 158 11.38 -1.64 -8.42
N GLY A 159 12.65 -2.01 -8.70
CA GLY A 159 13.24 -1.94 -10.01
C GLY A 159 13.71 -0.53 -10.39
N PRO A 160 14.15 -0.33 -11.65
CA PRO A 160 14.70 0.95 -12.08
C PRO A 160 13.61 2.01 -12.20
N ARG A 161 13.96 3.24 -11.81
CA ARG A 161 13.09 4.41 -11.97
C ARG A 161 12.87 4.75 -13.45
N PRO A 162 11.77 5.44 -13.79
CA PRO A 162 11.59 6.05 -15.11
C PRO A 162 12.76 7.00 -15.39
N PRO A 163 13.46 6.89 -16.53
CA PRO A 163 14.50 7.84 -16.87
C PRO A 163 13.88 9.19 -17.22
N PRO A 164 14.57 10.31 -16.97
CA PRO A 164 14.15 11.60 -17.53
C PRO A 164 14.15 11.51 -19.07
N PRO A 165 13.22 12.19 -19.76
CA PRO A 165 13.15 12.17 -21.21
C PRO A 165 14.42 12.77 -21.83
N VAL A 166 14.94 12.12 -22.86
CA VAL A 166 16.04 12.63 -23.69
C VAL A 166 15.45 13.01 -25.04
N ARG A 167 15.80 14.20 -25.56
CA ARG A 167 15.29 14.71 -26.84
C ARG A 167 15.47 13.68 -27.96
N GLY A 168 14.39 13.34 -28.67
CA GLY A 168 14.38 12.35 -29.75
C GLY A 168 14.46 10.89 -29.29
N ARG A 169 14.34 10.62 -27.99
CA ARG A 169 14.30 9.27 -27.37
C ARG A 169 13.34 9.26 -26.18
N VAL A 170 12.09 9.62 -26.44
CA VAL A 170 11.02 9.53 -25.43
C VAL A 170 10.31 8.19 -25.60
N ASP A 171 10.40 7.32 -24.60
CA ASP A 171 9.63 6.08 -24.53
C ASP A 171 8.57 6.20 -23.42
N ARG A 172 7.39 6.69 -23.80
CA ARG A 172 6.25 6.88 -22.88
C ARG A 172 5.87 5.58 -22.20
N ARG A 173 5.84 4.49 -22.97
CA ARG A 173 5.39 3.18 -22.49
C ARG A 173 6.35 2.65 -21.43
N GLU A 174 7.66 2.70 -21.69
CA GLU A 174 8.66 2.25 -20.73
C GLU A 174 8.60 3.10 -19.44
N ALA A 175 8.52 4.43 -19.56
CA ALA A 175 8.41 5.32 -18.41
C ALA A 175 7.16 5.00 -17.57
N HIS A 176 6.02 4.81 -18.22
CA HIS A 176 4.76 4.45 -17.58
C HIS A 176 4.85 3.09 -16.85
N GLU A 177 5.32 2.04 -17.52
CA GLU A 177 5.43 0.70 -16.93
C GLU A 177 6.36 0.67 -15.71
N ARG A 178 7.47 1.43 -15.74
CA ARG A 178 8.39 1.56 -14.59
C ARG A 178 7.74 2.32 -13.43
N ALA A 179 7.05 3.42 -13.72
CA ALA A 179 6.36 4.20 -12.70
C ALA A 179 5.20 3.41 -12.06
N GLU A 180 4.47 2.62 -12.86
CA GLU A 180 3.39 1.74 -12.39
C GLU A 180 3.93 0.71 -11.39
N LYS A 181 5.00 0.00 -11.74
CA LYS A 181 5.66 -0.96 -10.82
C LYS A 181 6.15 -0.29 -9.54
N LEU A 182 6.83 0.85 -9.68
CA LEU A 182 7.36 1.62 -8.54
C LEU A 182 6.23 2.05 -7.61
N SER A 183 5.18 2.69 -8.15
CA SER A 183 4.08 3.23 -7.34
C SER A 183 3.36 2.15 -6.51
N TRP A 184 3.13 0.96 -7.08
CA TRP A 184 2.54 -0.16 -6.35
C TRP A 184 3.46 -0.76 -5.30
N HIS A 185 4.75 -0.85 -5.61
CA HIS A 185 5.75 -1.29 -4.65
C HIS A 185 5.82 -0.34 -3.45
N LEU A 186 5.88 0.97 -3.70
CA LEU A 186 5.84 1.98 -2.63
C LEU A 186 4.54 1.88 -1.81
N CYS A 187 3.39 1.74 -2.46
CA CYS A 187 2.11 1.54 -1.77
C CYS A 187 2.12 0.29 -0.87
N GLN A 188 2.78 -0.80 -1.28
CA GLN A 188 2.93 -2.01 -0.50
C GLN A 188 3.88 -1.81 0.70
N VAL A 189 5.02 -1.17 0.49
CA VAL A 189 6.01 -0.89 1.54
C VAL A 189 5.41 0.00 2.60
N LEU A 190 4.67 1.04 2.20
CA LEU A 190 4.11 2.02 3.12
C LEU A 190 2.86 1.52 3.84
N ASN A 191 2.26 0.37 3.50
CA ASN A 191 1.00 -0.06 4.14
C ASN A 191 1.13 -1.39 4.93
N PRO A 192 0.90 -1.38 6.26
CA PRO A 192 0.40 -0.25 7.05
C PRO A 192 1.52 0.73 7.41
N LEU A 193 1.24 2.03 7.27
CA LEU A 193 2.00 3.05 7.97
C LEU A 193 1.84 2.71 9.46
N PRO A 194 2.90 2.82 10.29
CA PRO A 194 2.87 2.29 11.63
C PRO A 194 1.61 2.75 12.36
N VAL A 195 1.04 1.82 13.13
CA VAL A 195 -0.22 1.88 13.91
C VAL A 195 -0.17 2.94 15.02
N LEU A 196 0.42 4.09 14.73
CA LEU A 196 0.58 5.23 15.62
C LEU A 196 -0.60 6.20 15.49
N GLY A 197 -1.62 5.87 14.69
CA GLY A 197 -2.80 6.72 14.47
C GLY A 197 -2.47 8.09 13.89
N ALA A 198 -1.25 8.26 13.36
CA ALA A 198 -0.69 9.53 12.94
C ALA A 198 -0.60 9.67 11.41
N ALA A 199 -0.93 8.60 10.69
CA ALA A 199 -0.73 8.49 9.26
C ALA A 199 -1.95 7.79 8.64
N GLU A 200 -2.52 8.42 7.61
CA GLU A 200 -3.69 7.91 6.91
C GLU A 200 -3.36 6.62 6.14
N GLU A 201 -4.29 5.66 6.09
CA GLU A 201 -4.10 4.47 5.25
C GLU A 201 -4.10 4.91 3.78
N ILE A 202 -2.95 4.84 3.09
CA ILE A 202 -2.79 5.33 1.71
C ILE A 202 -3.38 4.44 0.62
N ARG A 203 -3.68 3.17 0.96
CA ARG A 203 -4.02 2.16 -0.05
C ARG A 203 -5.31 2.51 -0.76
N PRO A 204 -6.39 2.94 -0.09
CA PRO A 204 -7.61 3.31 -0.80
C PRO A 204 -7.43 4.49 -1.77
N GLU A 205 -6.62 5.49 -1.43
CA GLU A 205 -6.31 6.62 -2.31
C GLU A 205 -5.47 6.16 -3.51
N CYS A 206 -4.45 5.33 -3.27
CA CYS A 206 -3.67 4.71 -4.34
C CYS A 206 -4.54 3.84 -5.26
N MET A 207 -5.50 3.11 -4.68
CA MET A 207 -6.47 2.28 -5.40
C MET A 207 -7.48 3.10 -6.21
N ALA A 208 -7.77 4.33 -5.79
CA ALA A 208 -8.65 5.26 -6.47
C ALA A 208 -7.94 6.11 -7.55
N SER A 209 -6.61 6.18 -7.53
CA SER A 209 -5.85 7.01 -8.48
C SER A 209 -5.89 6.49 -9.92
N ASP A 210 -5.94 7.42 -10.86
CA ASP A 210 -5.95 7.14 -12.30
C ASP A 210 -4.52 7.26 -12.85
N GLY A 211 -3.86 6.11 -13.00
CA GLY A 211 -2.50 6.00 -13.51
C GLY A 211 -1.37 6.23 -12.48
N PRO A 212 -0.13 5.91 -12.86
CA PRO A 212 1.02 5.91 -11.94
C PRO A 212 1.40 7.31 -11.45
N LEU A 213 1.27 8.35 -12.29
CA LEU A 213 1.63 9.72 -11.90
C LEU A 213 0.73 10.23 -10.76
N ALA A 214 -0.59 10.04 -10.88
CA ALA A 214 -1.54 10.40 -9.83
C ALA A 214 -1.27 9.60 -8.54
N ARG A 215 -0.97 8.31 -8.68
CA ARG A 215 -0.62 7.43 -7.55
C ARG A 215 0.64 7.90 -6.82
N LEU A 216 1.70 8.25 -7.55
CA LEU A 216 2.95 8.75 -6.98
C LEU A 216 2.73 10.07 -6.23
N ARG A 217 1.91 10.99 -6.77
CA ARG A 217 1.55 12.24 -6.07
C ARG A 217 0.82 11.99 -4.75
N VAL A 218 -0.12 11.04 -4.73
CA VAL A 218 -0.80 10.61 -3.49
C VAL A 218 0.23 10.09 -2.47
N ILE A 219 1.16 9.25 -2.93
CA ILE A 219 2.21 8.68 -2.07
C ILE A 219 3.11 9.79 -1.49
N SER A 220 3.60 10.71 -2.32
CA SER A 220 4.44 11.82 -1.89
C SER A 220 3.72 12.72 -0.88
N ALA A 221 2.47 13.11 -1.18
CA ALA A 221 1.68 13.96 -0.28
C ALA A 221 1.49 13.31 1.10
N CYS A 222 1.17 12.01 1.13
CA CYS A 222 1.02 11.30 2.40
C CYS A 222 2.35 11.20 3.16
N LEU A 223 3.45 10.91 2.48
CA LEU A 223 4.77 10.87 3.11
C LEU A 223 5.14 12.23 3.73
N GLU A 224 4.92 13.33 3.01
CA GLU A 224 5.16 14.69 3.51
C GLU A 224 4.38 15.00 4.78
N GLU A 225 3.11 14.60 4.84
CA GLU A 225 2.28 14.75 6.04
C GLU A 225 2.76 13.85 7.20
N CYS A 226 3.19 12.62 6.88
CA CYS A 226 3.55 11.62 7.88
C CYS A 226 4.92 11.84 8.53
N ILE A 227 5.90 12.32 7.77
CA ILE A 227 7.30 12.46 8.24
C ILE A 227 7.39 13.29 9.53
N PRO A 228 6.77 14.48 9.66
CA PRO A 228 6.79 15.25 10.91
C PRO A 228 6.24 14.48 12.12
N ALA A 229 5.16 13.73 11.92
CA ALA A 229 4.53 12.96 12.98
C ALA A 229 5.41 11.80 13.45
N VAL A 230 6.03 11.07 12.51
CA VAL A 230 6.98 9.99 12.82
C VAL A 230 8.20 10.53 13.55
N ARG A 231 8.75 11.66 13.11
CA ARG A 231 9.87 12.35 13.77
C ARG A 231 9.55 12.68 15.23
N GLN A 232 8.37 13.25 15.48
CA GLN A 232 7.93 13.58 16.85
C GLN A 232 7.78 12.33 17.74
N VAL A 233 7.28 11.23 17.20
CA VAL A 233 7.19 9.95 17.95
C VAL A 233 8.59 9.41 18.27
N ALA A 234 9.51 9.45 17.32
CA ALA A 234 10.89 9.01 17.52
C ALA A 234 11.58 9.82 18.62
N GLU A 235 11.45 11.15 18.60
CA GLU A 235 12.01 12.05 19.61
C GLU A 235 11.49 11.76 21.02
N ARG A 236 10.16 11.61 21.18
CA ARG A 236 9.54 11.26 22.48
C ARG A 236 10.08 9.96 23.03
N LYS A 237 10.23 8.94 22.17
CA LYS A 237 10.72 7.61 22.59
C LYS A 237 12.19 7.65 22.99
N ILE A 238 13.03 8.36 22.24
CA ILE A 238 14.45 8.56 22.58
C ILE A 238 14.58 9.31 23.92
N ALA A 239 13.79 10.36 24.14
CA ALA A 239 13.81 11.12 25.39
C ALA A 239 13.44 10.23 26.60
N TRP A 240 12.40 9.42 26.46
CA TRP A 240 11.97 8.47 27.50
C TRP A 240 13.04 7.42 27.81
N GLN A 241 13.68 6.84 26.79
CA GLN A 241 14.77 5.88 26.97
C GLN A 241 15.98 6.49 27.70
N ARG A 242 16.34 7.75 27.37
CA ARG A 242 17.40 8.48 28.08
C ARG A 242 17.05 8.73 29.55
N MET A 243 15.80 9.09 29.84
CA MET A 243 15.32 9.28 31.20
C MET A 243 15.43 7.98 32.03
N LEU A 244 14.98 6.86 31.47
CA LEU A 244 15.08 5.55 32.14
C LEU A 244 16.52 5.12 32.39
N ALA A 245 17.41 5.27 31.41
CA ALA A 245 18.82 4.95 31.57
C ALA A 245 19.47 5.80 32.68
N ASN A 246 19.12 7.09 32.76
CA ASN A 246 19.58 7.96 33.84
C ASN A 246 19.04 7.54 35.21
N MET A 247 17.76 7.14 35.31
CA MET A 247 17.18 6.63 36.57
C MET A 247 17.85 5.33 37.02
N MET A 248 18.03 4.35 36.12
CA MET A 248 18.72 3.10 36.43
C MET A 248 20.17 3.35 36.84
N GLY A 249 20.91 4.20 36.12
CA GLY A 249 22.30 4.54 36.46
C GLY A 249 22.45 5.32 37.77
N ARG A 250 21.43 6.04 38.24
CA ARG A 250 21.39 6.63 39.59
C ARG A 250 21.13 5.56 40.65
N ALA A 251 20.18 4.65 40.41
CA ALA A 251 19.88 3.55 41.32
C ALA A 251 21.09 2.63 41.55
N THR A 252 21.81 2.26 40.48
CA THR A 252 23.03 1.44 40.56
C THR A 252 24.15 2.15 41.34
N ARG A 253 24.29 3.48 41.20
CA ARG A 253 25.29 4.26 41.96
C ARG A 253 24.94 4.32 43.44
N LEU A 254 23.68 4.53 43.79
CA LEU A 254 23.21 4.54 45.19
C LEU A 254 23.40 3.17 45.86
N GLN A 255 23.11 2.06 45.17
CA GLN A 255 23.36 0.71 45.70
C GLN A 255 24.84 0.43 45.97
N ARG A 256 25.76 0.95 45.14
CA ARG A 256 27.22 0.83 45.38
C ARG A 256 27.75 1.71 46.50
N MET A 257 27.02 2.75 46.92
CA MET A 257 27.42 3.62 48.03
C MET A 257 26.91 3.11 49.39
N LEU A 258 25.90 2.24 49.39
CA LEU A 258 25.23 1.73 50.60
C LEU A 258 25.63 0.30 50.97
N GLY A 259 26.49 -0.36 50.18
CA GLY A 259 27.07 -1.67 50.47
C GLY A 259 28.59 -1.59 50.51
#